data_AF-B8CCH4-F1
#
_entry.id   AF-B8CCH4-F1
#
_cell.length_a   1.000
_cell.length_b   1.000
_cell.length_c   1.000
_cell.angle_alpha   90.00
_cell.angle_beta   90.00
_cell.angle_gamma   90.00
#
_symmetry.space_group_name_H-M   'P 1'
#
loop_
_entity.id
_entity.type
_entity.pdbx_description
1 polymer ?
#
loop_
_entity_poly.entity_id
_entity_poly.type
_entity_poly.pdbx_seq_one_letter_code
_entity_poly.pdbx_strand_id
1 'polypeptide(L)'
;MSFHASAKREEEAKAEALPEEASKGGLFGTGLSEWFALPIGVAAAVPLIKFDWYVINEETQLLAVFLAFCVTFYTQGGDAVYKALDEKAVNLLKDHNEAEDKVIEALEQKLVFLKANQNMVNDFEAINALRAATYEKLNAAGAIKPKHDFKSQVERMLNMIAQEETNVTEKTKMALMSEATASVKASFSSDKALKKAALDSAIAQLKGGKAGADPVQAAFVQFFKDKAAAAAASKDDSEEKAQRAAMIAKMNAVAKSEGFFFQFDAQGQPKMAV
;
A
#
# COMPACT_ATOMS: atom_id res chain seq x y z
N MET A 1 46.79 0.73 -14.20
CA MET A 1 46.41 0.86 -15.63
C MET A 1 45.39 1.97 -15.72
N SER A 2 45.80 3.15 -16.15
CA SER A 2 44.92 4.32 -16.33
C SER A 2 44.79 4.54 -17.84
N PHE A 3 43.64 4.18 -18.39
CA PHE A 3 43.32 4.30 -19.82
C PHE A 3 41.99 5.03 -19.99
N HIS A 4 41.83 6.18 -19.34
CA HIS A 4 40.78 7.15 -19.65
C HIS A 4 41.34 8.56 -19.38
N ALA A 5 42.19 9.04 -20.28
CA ALA A 5 42.36 10.48 -20.46
C ALA A 5 41.28 10.91 -21.46
N SER A 6 40.11 11.25 -20.94
CA SER A 6 39.07 11.95 -21.66
C SER A 6 39.66 13.24 -22.24
N ALA A 7 39.59 13.39 -23.57
CA ALA A 7 39.93 14.63 -24.25
C ALA A 7 39.11 15.79 -23.64
N LYS A 8 39.79 16.91 -23.39
CA LYS A 8 39.20 18.12 -22.82
C LYS A 8 38.03 18.61 -23.69
N ARG A 9 36.87 18.81 -23.06
CA ARG A 9 35.67 19.42 -23.64
C ARG A 9 35.66 20.92 -23.29
N GLU A 10 35.59 21.76 -24.32
CA GLU A 10 34.99 23.11 -24.34
C GLU A 10 35.60 24.30 -23.55
N GLU A 11 36.88 24.30 -23.18
CA GLU A 11 37.56 25.52 -22.65
C GLU A 11 38.72 26.09 -23.50
N GLU A 12 38.94 25.59 -24.72
CA GLU A 12 39.96 26.12 -25.67
C GLU A 12 39.33 26.72 -26.95
N ALA A 13 38.08 27.19 -26.88
CA ALA A 13 37.39 27.84 -28.00
C ALA A 13 37.57 29.38 -28.07
N LYS A 14 38.62 29.93 -27.43
CA LYS A 14 39.00 31.33 -27.59
C LYS A 14 40.48 31.48 -27.94
N ALA A 15 40.69 31.83 -29.20
CA ALA A 15 41.86 32.52 -29.74
C ALA A 15 43.19 31.74 -29.71
N GLU A 16 43.27 30.67 -30.51
CA GLU A 16 44.46 30.53 -31.35
C GLU A 16 44.11 31.09 -32.72
N ALA A 17 44.73 32.22 -33.05
CA ALA A 17 44.69 32.77 -34.38
C ALA A 17 45.11 31.67 -35.35
N LEU A 18 44.25 31.41 -36.34
CA LEU A 18 44.63 30.72 -37.57
C LEU A 18 46.00 31.29 -37.97
N PRO A 19 47.04 30.46 -38.19
CA PRO A 19 48.26 30.99 -38.78
C PRO A 19 47.84 31.70 -40.06
N GLU A 20 48.22 32.98 -40.16
CA GLU A 20 47.99 33.82 -41.33
C GLU A 20 48.24 32.99 -42.58
N GLU A 21 47.31 33.08 -43.54
CA GLU A 21 47.46 32.48 -44.85
C GLU A 21 48.87 32.78 -45.37
N ALA A 22 49.73 31.77 -45.34
CA ALA A 22 51.04 31.84 -45.97
C ALA A 22 50.78 32.18 -47.44
N SER A 23 51.28 33.35 -47.84
CA SER A 23 51.01 33.98 -49.10
C SER A 23 51.07 32.98 -50.26
N LYS A 24 49.97 32.91 -51.00
CA LYS A 24 49.97 32.34 -52.36
C LYS A 24 51.01 33.09 -53.17
N GLY A 25 52.15 32.47 -53.49
CA GLY A 25 53.09 33.04 -54.46
C GLY A 25 54.48 32.38 -54.54
N GLY A 26 54.74 31.66 -55.63
CA GLY A 26 56.09 31.38 -56.11
C GLY A 26 56.49 29.90 -56.14
N LEU A 27 57.23 29.51 -57.18
CA LEU A 27 57.41 28.14 -57.72
C LEU A 27 57.83 27.03 -56.73
N PHE A 28 58.28 27.34 -55.51
CA PHE A 28 58.54 26.34 -54.45
C PHE A 28 58.38 26.93 -53.03
N GLY A 29 57.39 27.79 -52.79
CA GLY A 29 57.17 28.39 -51.45
C GLY A 29 58.29 29.32 -50.98
N THR A 30 59.13 29.80 -51.90
CA THR A 30 60.28 30.68 -51.62
C THR A 30 60.00 32.16 -51.87
N GLY A 31 58.76 32.55 -52.19
CA GLY A 31 58.40 33.96 -52.44
C GLY A 31 59.01 34.56 -53.72
N LEU A 32 59.60 33.73 -54.60
CA LEU A 32 60.04 34.18 -55.93
C LEU A 32 58.83 34.37 -56.84
N SER A 33 58.58 35.61 -57.26
CA SER A 33 57.52 35.92 -58.20
C SER A 33 57.72 35.16 -59.52
N GLU A 34 56.63 34.84 -60.22
CA GLU A 34 56.62 34.09 -61.50
C GLU A 34 57.58 34.67 -62.55
N TRP A 35 57.88 35.96 -62.45
CA TRP A 35 58.82 36.69 -63.31
C TRP A 35 60.31 36.43 -63.02
N PHE A 36 60.67 35.93 -61.84
CA PHE A 36 62.05 35.51 -61.51
C PHE A 36 62.29 34.01 -61.77
N ALA A 37 61.23 33.20 -61.80
CA ALA A 37 61.33 31.79 -62.18
C ALA A 37 61.68 31.61 -63.67
N LEU A 38 61.22 32.55 -64.51
CA LEU A 38 61.37 32.47 -65.97
C LEU A 38 62.84 32.63 -66.42
N PRO A 39 63.64 33.60 -65.94
CA PRO A 39 65.05 33.71 -66.29
C PRO A 39 65.92 32.57 -65.73
N ILE A 40 65.62 32.08 -64.51
CA ILE A 40 66.37 30.99 -63.86
C ILE A 40 66.08 29.66 -64.55
N GLY A 41 64.81 29.40 -64.89
CA GLY A 41 64.39 28.23 -65.66
C GLY A 41 65.01 28.22 -67.07
N VAL A 42 65.05 29.36 -67.76
CA VAL A 42 65.70 29.49 -69.07
C VAL A 42 67.23 29.30 -68.95
N ALA A 43 67.87 29.88 -67.94
CA ALA A 43 69.31 29.73 -67.70
C ALA A 43 69.72 28.29 -67.38
N ALA A 44 68.86 27.50 -66.73
CA ALA A 44 69.09 26.08 -66.46
C ALA A 44 68.74 25.18 -67.66
N ALA A 45 67.68 25.51 -68.40
CA ALA A 45 67.20 24.70 -69.54
C ALA A 45 68.15 24.77 -70.76
N VAL A 46 68.75 25.93 -71.04
CA VAL A 46 69.62 26.11 -72.21
C VAL A 46 70.87 25.20 -72.18
N PRO A 47 71.61 25.07 -71.06
CA PRO A 47 72.71 24.10 -70.95
C PRO A 47 72.23 22.64 -70.99
N LEU A 48 71.10 22.31 -70.33
CA LEU A 48 70.55 20.94 -70.30
C LEU A 48 70.24 20.39 -71.69
N ILE A 49 69.71 21.25 -72.58
CA ILE A 49 69.40 20.91 -73.97
C ILE A 49 70.67 20.95 -74.85
N LYS A 50 71.54 21.95 -74.66
CA LYS A 50 72.71 22.16 -75.54
C LYS A 50 73.86 21.17 -75.32
N PHE A 51 73.94 20.56 -74.14
CA PHE A 51 74.93 19.52 -73.81
C PHE A 51 74.36 18.10 -73.86
N ASP A 52 73.14 17.90 -74.40
CA ASP A 52 72.43 16.60 -74.50
C ASP A 52 72.33 15.82 -73.17
N TRP A 53 72.38 16.52 -72.03
CA TRP A 53 72.10 15.90 -70.72
C TRP A 53 70.64 15.46 -70.59
N TYR A 54 69.73 16.07 -71.35
CA TYR A 54 68.34 15.67 -71.48
C TYR A 54 67.91 15.73 -72.95
N VAL A 55 67.59 14.57 -73.53
CA VAL A 55 67.17 14.46 -74.95
C VAL A 55 65.66 14.61 -75.03
N ILE A 56 65.21 15.60 -75.81
CA ILE A 56 63.79 15.82 -76.08
C ILE A 56 63.28 14.70 -76.99
N ASN A 57 62.41 13.85 -76.48
CA ASN A 57 61.82 12.72 -77.21
C ASN A 57 60.30 12.65 -76.97
N GLU A 58 59.61 11.66 -77.55
CA GLU A 58 58.17 11.42 -77.39
C GLU A 58 57.76 11.30 -75.91
N GLU A 59 58.63 10.76 -75.05
CA GLU A 59 58.43 10.66 -73.60
C GLU A 59 58.46 12.02 -72.89
N THR A 60 59.22 13.00 -73.41
CA THR A 60 59.24 14.38 -72.88
C THR A 60 57.92 15.10 -73.16
N GLN A 61 57.32 14.85 -74.32
CA GLN A 61 56.00 15.38 -74.65
C GLN A 61 54.92 14.76 -73.75
N LEU A 62 55.02 13.45 -73.49
CA LEU A 62 54.13 12.77 -72.54
C LEU A 62 54.30 13.33 -71.11
N LEU A 63 55.54 13.58 -70.68
CA LEU A 63 55.84 14.22 -69.40
C LEU A 63 55.25 15.64 -69.32
N ALA A 64 55.36 16.43 -70.38
CA ALA A 64 54.80 17.78 -70.43
C ALA A 64 53.27 17.77 -70.31
N VAL A 65 52.59 16.85 -71.02
CA VAL A 65 51.13 16.68 -70.90
C VAL A 65 50.74 16.17 -69.52
N PHE A 66 51.52 15.28 -68.92
CA PHE A 66 51.30 14.80 -67.55
C PHE A 66 51.49 15.90 -66.50
N LEU A 67 52.50 16.76 -66.64
CA LEU A 67 52.70 17.92 -65.76
C LEU A 67 51.56 18.93 -65.92
N ALA A 68 51.11 19.20 -67.15
CA ALA A 68 49.93 20.03 -67.40
C ALA A 68 48.68 19.43 -66.74
N PHE A 69 48.48 18.11 -66.84
CA PHE A 69 47.42 17.40 -66.13
C PHE A 69 47.52 17.57 -64.61
N CYS A 70 48.70 17.35 -64.01
CA CYS A 70 48.92 17.53 -62.57
C CYS A 70 48.62 18.97 -62.10
N VAL A 71 49.03 19.99 -62.88
CA VAL A 71 48.74 21.40 -62.56
C VAL A 71 47.25 21.68 -62.68
N THR A 72 46.57 21.19 -63.72
CA THR A 72 45.11 21.36 -63.86
C THR A 72 44.34 20.61 -62.78
N PHE A 73 44.76 19.40 -62.42
CA PHE A 73 44.17 18.63 -61.34
C PHE A 73 44.39 19.32 -60.00
N TYR A 74 45.55 19.88 -59.72
CA TYR A 74 45.80 20.64 -58.49
C TYR A 74 44.97 21.93 -58.41
N THR A 75 44.89 22.69 -59.50
CA THR A 75 44.19 23.99 -59.52
C THR A 75 42.67 23.88 -59.63
N GLN A 76 42.14 22.89 -60.36
CA GLN A 76 40.70 22.75 -60.61
C GLN A 76 40.09 21.54 -59.89
N GLY A 77 40.83 20.44 -59.74
CA GLY A 77 40.36 19.21 -59.08
C GLY A 77 40.70 19.13 -57.58
N GLY A 78 41.71 19.86 -57.12
CA GLY A 78 42.21 19.79 -55.75
C GLY A 78 41.19 20.21 -54.70
N ASP A 79 40.41 21.27 -54.98
CA ASP A 79 39.36 21.75 -54.07
C ASP A 79 38.23 20.73 -53.90
N ALA A 80 37.85 20.02 -54.98
CA ALA A 80 36.83 18.97 -54.92
C ALA A 80 37.30 17.76 -54.10
N VAL A 81 38.56 17.34 -54.26
CA VAL A 81 39.15 16.26 -53.47
C VAL A 81 39.29 16.67 -52.02
N TYR A 82 39.74 17.89 -51.75
CA TYR A 82 39.87 18.42 -50.40
C TYR A 82 38.52 18.45 -49.68
N LYS A 83 37.47 19.01 -50.31
CA LYS A 83 36.11 19.02 -49.76
C LYS A 83 35.58 17.62 -49.51
N ALA A 84 35.80 16.67 -50.42
CA ALA A 84 35.36 15.29 -50.23
C ALA A 84 36.09 14.58 -49.07
N LEU A 85 37.36 14.89 -48.83
CA LEU A 85 38.12 14.35 -47.70
C LEU A 85 37.73 15.02 -46.38
N ASP A 86 37.52 16.34 -46.38
CA ASP A 86 37.09 17.10 -45.22
C ASP A 86 35.67 16.70 -44.78
N GLU A 87 34.73 16.59 -45.73
CA GLU A 87 33.37 16.09 -45.47
C GLU A 87 33.39 14.67 -44.88
N LYS A 88 34.27 13.79 -45.38
CA LYS A 88 34.47 12.46 -44.79
C LYS A 88 35.03 12.52 -43.38
N ALA A 89 35.98 13.41 -43.11
CA ALA A 89 36.57 13.56 -41.78
C ALA A 89 35.53 14.09 -40.77
N VAL A 90 34.74 15.09 -41.16
CA VAL A 90 33.66 15.65 -40.35
C VAL A 90 32.58 14.60 -40.08
N ASN A 91 32.16 13.85 -41.10
CA ASN A 91 31.17 12.79 -40.93
C ASN A 91 31.69 11.65 -40.03
N LEU A 92 32.96 11.24 -40.18
CA LEU A 92 33.56 10.23 -39.31
C LEU A 92 33.56 10.66 -37.85
N LEU A 93 33.96 11.92 -37.57
CA LEU A 93 33.94 12.46 -36.21
C LEU A 93 32.52 12.52 -35.65
N LYS A 94 31.54 12.90 -36.47
CA LYS A 94 30.14 12.90 -36.09
C LYS A 94 29.65 11.49 -35.74
N ASP A 95 29.93 10.50 -36.59
CA ASP A 95 29.52 9.10 -36.38
C ASP A 95 30.17 8.53 -35.11
N HIS A 96 31.44 8.87 -34.84
CA HIS A 96 32.13 8.49 -33.60
C HIS A 96 31.48 9.11 -32.36
N ASN A 97 31.20 10.42 -32.39
CA ASN A 97 30.55 11.10 -31.27
C ASN A 97 29.15 10.52 -31.01
N GLU A 98 28.36 10.27 -32.06
CA GLU A 98 27.04 9.64 -31.93
C GLU A 98 27.11 8.21 -31.37
N ALA A 99 28.16 7.45 -31.71
CA ALA A 99 28.38 6.12 -31.16
C ALA A 99 28.80 6.18 -29.68
N GLU A 100 29.67 7.11 -29.32
CA GLU A 100 30.09 7.35 -27.92
C GLU A 100 28.91 7.79 -27.06
N ASP A 101 28.07 8.71 -27.53
CA ASP A 101 26.87 9.17 -26.83
C ASP A 101 25.90 8.01 -26.56
N LYS A 102 25.67 7.14 -27.55
CA LYS A 102 24.84 5.92 -27.35
C LYS A 102 25.42 4.97 -26.30
N VAL A 103 26.74 4.84 -26.24
CA VAL A 103 27.41 4.00 -25.23
C VAL A 103 27.28 4.64 -23.85
N ILE A 104 27.44 5.96 -23.74
CA ILE A 104 27.25 6.70 -22.49
C ILE A 104 25.82 6.52 -21.98
N GLU A 105 24.81 6.75 -22.82
CA GLU A 105 23.40 6.55 -22.46
C GLU A 105 23.13 5.11 -21.97
N ALA A 106 23.66 4.10 -22.67
CA ALA A 106 23.49 2.71 -22.27
C ALA A 106 24.16 2.39 -20.92
N LEU A 107 25.30 3.01 -20.63
CA LEU A 107 25.99 2.86 -19.34
C LEU A 107 25.26 3.59 -18.21
N GLU A 108 24.72 4.78 -18.46
CA GLU A 108 23.92 5.52 -17.50
C GLU A 108 22.64 4.75 -17.12
N GLN A 109 21.94 4.19 -18.10
CA GLN A 109 20.78 3.33 -17.86
C GLN A 109 21.13 2.12 -16.99
N LYS A 110 22.24 1.43 -17.29
CA LYS A 110 22.74 0.31 -16.47
C LYS A 110 23.11 0.74 -15.05
N LEU A 111 23.70 1.92 -14.89
CA LEU A 111 24.05 2.47 -13.59
C LEU A 111 22.80 2.73 -12.75
N VAL A 112 21.76 3.34 -13.33
CA VAL A 112 20.47 3.55 -12.65
C VAL A 112 19.86 2.22 -12.23
N PHE A 113 19.83 1.23 -13.12
CA PHE A 113 19.34 -0.11 -12.81
C PHE A 113 20.13 -0.79 -11.68
N LEU A 114 21.46 -0.69 -11.69
CA LEU A 114 22.29 -1.25 -10.62
C LEU A 114 22.10 -0.52 -9.29
N LYS A 115 21.95 0.80 -9.29
CA LYS A 115 21.63 1.57 -8.07
C LYS A 115 20.27 1.19 -7.51
N ALA A 116 19.26 0.98 -8.35
CA ALA A 116 17.95 0.50 -7.92
C ALA A 116 18.04 -0.90 -7.28
N ASN A 117 18.85 -1.79 -7.86
CA ASN A 117 19.02 -3.16 -7.34
C ASN A 117 19.99 -3.27 -6.16
N GLN A 118 20.78 -2.24 -5.87
CA GLN A 118 21.76 -2.27 -4.78
C GLN A 118 21.10 -2.55 -3.42
N ASN A 119 19.88 -2.05 -3.22
CA ASN A 119 19.15 -2.21 -1.97
C ASN A 119 18.25 -3.44 -1.92
N MET A 120 18.17 -4.23 -2.99
CA MET A 120 17.25 -5.37 -3.07
C MET A 120 17.50 -6.40 -1.96
N VAL A 121 18.76 -6.64 -1.58
CA VAL A 121 19.10 -7.55 -0.46
C VAL A 121 18.59 -6.99 0.87
N ASN A 122 18.81 -5.69 1.12
CA ASN A 122 18.32 -5.02 2.32
C ASN A 122 16.78 -5.04 2.39
N ASP A 123 16.11 -4.87 1.25
CA ASP A 123 14.66 -4.96 1.16
C ASP A 123 14.17 -6.38 1.48
N PHE A 124 14.84 -7.42 0.98
CA PHE A 124 14.51 -8.81 1.31
C PHE A 124 14.73 -9.14 2.78
N GLU A 125 15.82 -8.65 3.38
CA GLU A 125 16.08 -8.80 4.82
C GLU A 125 15.02 -8.08 5.66
N ALA A 126 14.65 -6.85 5.29
CA ALA A 126 13.60 -6.08 5.93
C ALA A 126 12.22 -6.79 5.82
N ILE A 127 11.88 -7.32 4.64
CA ILE A 127 10.67 -8.11 4.43
C ILE A 127 10.67 -9.36 5.30
N ASN A 128 11.81 -10.06 5.41
CA ASN A 128 11.91 -11.27 6.22
C ASN A 128 11.77 -10.96 7.72
N ALA A 129 12.44 -9.91 8.20
CA ALA A 129 12.29 -9.43 9.58
C ALA A 129 10.84 -9.02 9.89
N LEU A 130 10.20 -8.31 8.97
CA LEU A 130 8.79 -7.92 9.11
C LEU A 130 7.87 -9.15 9.14
N ARG A 131 8.12 -10.16 8.30
CA ARG A 131 7.37 -11.42 8.31
C ARG A 131 7.49 -12.12 9.66
N ALA A 132 8.71 -12.27 10.18
CA ALA A 132 8.95 -12.89 11.47
C ALA A 132 8.19 -12.17 12.61
N ALA A 133 8.31 -10.84 12.67
CA ALA A 133 7.59 -10.02 13.65
C ALA A 133 6.06 -10.11 13.49
N THR A 134 5.57 -10.22 12.25
CA THR A 134 4.12 -10.36 11.98
C THR A 134 3.59 -11.71 12.47
N TYR A 135 4.34 -12.80 12.24
CA TYR A 135 3.96 -14.12 12.74
C TYR A 135 3.98 -14.21 14.26
N GLU A 136 4.94 -13.55 14.93
CA GLU A 136 4.97 -13.46 16.39
C GLU A 136 3.72 -12.75 16.93
N LYS A 137 3.37 -11.59 16.35
CA LYS A 137 2.14 -10.87 16.69
C LYS A 137 0.88 -11.68 16.38
N LEU A 138 0.86 -12.41 15.26
CA LEU A 138 -0.26 -13.27 14.89
C LEU A 138 -0.45 -14.43 15.87
N ASN A 139 0.64 -15.05 16.32
CA ASN A 139 0.58 -16.10 17.35
C ASN A 139 0.09 -15.56 18.69
N ALA A 140 0.59 -14.39 19.11
CA ALA A 140 0.10 -13.72 20.32
C ALA A 140 -1.39 -13.37 20.22
N ALA A 141 -1.83 -12.84 19.07
CA ALA A 141 -3.24 -12.54 18.81
C ALA A 141 -4.09 -13.82 18.77
N GLY A 142 -3.57 -14.92 18.19
CA GLY A 142 -4.20 -16.23 18.16
C GLY A 142 -4.42 -16.83 19.55
N ALA A 143 -3.55 -16.53 20.52
CA ALA A 143 -3.72 -16.95 21.91
C ALA A 143 -4.75 -16.10 22.69
N ILE A 144 -4.93 -14.83 22.30
CA ILE A 144 -5.83 -13.89 22.99
C ILE A 144 -7.25 -13.95 22.43
N LYS A 145 -7.40 -14.09 21.11
CA LYS A 145 -8.71 -14.05 20.45
C LYS A 145 -9.72 -15.06 21.02
N PRO A 146 -9.38 -16.36 21.21
CA PRO A 146 -10.30 -17.32 21.81
C PRO A 146 -10.72 -16.96 23.23
N LYS A 147 -9.82 -16.33 24.01
CA LYS A 147 -10.14 -15.88 25.37
C LYS A 147 -11.14 -14.74 25.36
N HIS A 148 -11.00 -13.80 24.42
CA HIS A 148 -11.93 -12.70 24.26
C HIS A 148 -13.29 -13.17 23.72
N ASP A 149 -13.29 -14.08 22.74
CA ASP A 149 -14.51 -14.67 22.20
C ASP A 149 -15.27 -15.46 23.29
N PHE A 150 -14.57 -16.27 24.08
CA PHE A 150 -15.17 -16.98 25.22
C PHE A 150 -15.72 -16.01 26.27
N LYS A 151 -14.95 -14.98 26.65
CA LYS A 151 -15.43 -13.94 27.58
C LYS A 151 -16.71 -13.28 27.07
N SER A 152 -16.76 -12.91 25.78
CA SER A 152 -17.95 -12.28 25.18
C SER A 152 -19.17 -13.21 25.21
N GLN A 153 -18.99 -14.51 24.94
CA GLN A 153 -20.06 -15.50 25.04
C GLN A 153 -20.59 -15.62 26.47
N VAL A 154 -19.70 -15.68 27.47
CA VAL A 154 -20.09 -15.73 28.89
C VAL A 154 -20.82 -14.45 29.33
N GLU A 155 -20.36 -13.28 28.92
CA GLU A 155 -21.02 -12.00 29.24
C GLU A 155 -22.44 -11.92 28.66
N ARG A 156 -22.64 -12.32 27.39
CA ARG A 156 -23.99 -12.38 26.80
C ARG A 156 -24.92 -13.31 27.56
N MET A 157 -24.37 -14.43 28.00
CA MET A 157 -25.11 -15.43 28.74
C MET A 157 -25.53 -14.94 30.13
N LEU A 158 -24.64 -14.27 30.85
CA LEU A 158 -24.97 -13.62 32.12
C LEU A 158 -26.04 -12.54 31.94
N ASN A 159 -25.94 -11.73 30.88
CA ASN A 159 -26.96 -10.73 30.56
C ASN A 159 -28.33 -11.38 30.26
N MET A 160 -28.34 -12.52 29.57
CA MET A 160 -29.55 -13.28 29.29
C MET A 160 -30.19 -13.84 30.57
N ILE A 161 -29.38 -14.39 31.48
CA ILE A 161 -29.87 -14.87 32.79
C ILE A 161 -30.47 -13.70 33.58
N ALA A 162 -29.75 -12.58 33.70
CA ALA A 162 -30.23 -11.41 34.45
C ALA A 162 -31.54 -10.85 33.88
N GLN A 163 -31.68 -10.82 32.55
CA GLN A 163 -32.92 -10.40 31.90
C GLN A 163 -34.06 -11.40 32.16
N GLU A 164 -33.79 -12.70 32.10
CA GLU A 164 -34.81 -13.72 32.37
C GLU A 164 -35.24 -13.72 33.85
N GLU A 165 -34.33 -13.53 34.80
CA GLU A 165 -34.65 -13.38 36.23
C GLU A 165 -35.56 -12.18 36.47
N THR A 166 -35.30 -11.06 35.79
CA THR A 166 -36.16 -9.87 35.84
C THR A 166 -37.55 -10.20 35.29
N ASN A 167 -37.61 -10.85 34.12
CA ASN A 167 -38.88 -11.24 33.48
C ASN A 167 -39.68 -12.24 34.33
N VAL A 168 -39.03 -13.23 34.94
CA VAL A 168 -39.68 -14.22 35.82
C VAL A 168 -40.19 -13.51 37.07
N THR A 169 -39.39 -12.64 37.68
CA THR A 169 -39.81 -11.86 38.85
C THR A 169 -41.04 -11.01 38.54
N GLU A 170 -41.08 -10.33 37.39
CA GLU A 170 -42.23 -9.54 36.95
C GLU A 170 -43.46 -10.40 36.65
N LYS A 171 -43.30 -11.51 35.92
CA LYS A 171 -44.39 -12.45 35.63
C LYS A 171 -44.97 -13.06 36.91
N THR A 172 -44.13 -13.47 37.84
CA THR A 172 -44.56 -14.03 39.14
C THR A 172 -45.30 -12.97 39.96
N LYS A 173 -44.83 -11.72 39.98
CA LYS A 173 -45.56 -10.60 40.61
C LYS A 173 -46.93 -10.41 39.97
N MET A 174 -47.02 -10.35 38.64
CA MET A 174 -48.29 -10.19 37.92
C MET A 174 -49.26 -11.36 38.17
N ALA A 175 -48.76 -12.60 38.10
CA ALA A 175 -49.56 -13.79 38.35
C ALA A 175 -50.08 -13.82 39.79
N LEU A 176 -49.23 -13.51 40.77
CA LEU A 176 -49.60 -13.51 42.18
C LEU A 176 -50.58 -12.37 42.51
N MET A 177 -50.46 -11.20 41.87
CA MET A 177 -51.46 -10.13 41.97
C MET A 177 -52.80 -10.50 41.32
N SER A 178 -52.78 -11.20 40.19
CA SER A 178 -53.98 -11.71 39.53
C SER A 178 -54.68 -12.77 40.39
N GLU A 179 -53.93 -13.71 40.96
CA GLU A 179 -54.44 -14.75 41.87
C GLU A 179 -55.02 -14.10 43.15
N ALA A 180 -54.31 -13.14 43.74
CA ALA A 180 -54.79 -12.38 44.89
C ALA A 180 -56.10 -11.66 44.57
N THR A 181 -56.20 -11.01 43.41
CA THR A 181 -57.39 -10.29 42.98
C THR A 181 -58.57 -11.23 42.75
N ALA A 182 -58.35 -12.39 42.11
CA ALA A 182 -59.38 -13.40 41.92
C ALA A 182 -59.87 -13.98 43.25
N SER A 183 -58.95 -14.29 44.17
CA SER A 183 -59.24 -14.85 45.49
C SER A 183 -59.99 -13.84 46.37
N VAL A 184 -59.51 -12.59 46.47
CA VAL A 184 -60.21 -11.54 47.22
C VAL A 184 -61.57 -11.22 46.61
N LYS A 185 -61.71 -11.21 45.27
CA LYS A 185 -63.01 -11.02 44.61
C LYS A 185 -63.99 -12.14 44.89
N ALA A 186 -63.52 -13.39 44.94
CA ALA A 186 -64.33 -14.54 45.32
C ALA A 186 -64.78 -14.43 46.78
N SER A 187 -63.85 -14.19 47.70
CA SER A 187 -64.12 -14.02 49.14
C SER A 187 -65.06 -12.83 49.41
N PHE A 188 -64.85 -11.71 48.72
CA PHE A 188 -65.74 -10.54 48.80
C PHE A 188 -67.14 -10.88 48.29
N SER A 189 -67.28 -11.73 47.29
CA SER A 189 -68.58 -12.11 46.74
C SER A 189 -69.36 -13.06 47.66
N SER A 190 -68.67 -13.95 48.38
CA SER A 190 -69.27 -14.95 49.26
C SER A 190 -69.51 -14.46 50.70
N ASP A 191 -68.64 -13.59 51.23
CA ASP A 191 -68.68 -13.21 52.64
C ASP A 191 -69.52 -11.96 52.90
N LYS A 192 -70.69 -12.14 53.53
CA LYS A 192 -71.61 -11.06 53.90
C LYS A 192 -71.01 -10.12 54.96
N ALA A 193 -70.17 -10.64 55.87
CA ALA A 193 -69.55 -9.82 56.91
C ALA A 193 -68.51 -8.88 56.31
N LEU A 194 -67.74 -9.38 55.33
CA LEU A 194 -66.72 -8.61 54.62
C LEU A 194 -67.34 -7.51 53.74
N LYS A 195 -68.46 -7.77 53.06
CA LYS A 195 -69.23 -6.74 52.32
C LYS A 195 -69.75 -5.64 53.24
N LYS A 196 -70.31 -6.02 54.40
CA LYS A 196 -70.86 -5.05 55.35
C LYS A 196 -69.74 -4.20 55.96
N ALA A 197 -68.64 -4.81 56.40
CA ALA A 197 -67.49 -4.09 56.93
C ALA A 197 -66.87 -3.14 55.90
N ALA A 198 -66.79 -3.54 54.63
CA ALA A 198 -66.31 -2.68 53.55
C ALA A 198 -67.24 -1.49 53.28
N LEU A 199 -68.57 -1.70 53.28
CA LEU A 199 -69.56 -0.63 53.12
C LEU A 199 -69.51 0.35 54.30
N ASP A 200 -69.45 -0.16 55.53
CA ASP A 200 -69.39 0.66 56.75
C ASP A 200 -68.09 1.48 56.81
N SER A 201 -66.95 0.90 56.38
CA SER A 201 -65.67 1.60 56.24
C SER A 201 -65.71 2.71 55.17
N ALA A 202 -66.32 2.44 54.02
CA ALA A 202 -66.48 3.44 52.95
C ALA A 202 -67.38 4.61 53.40
N ILE A 203 -68.47 4.32 54.13
CA ILE A 203 -69.35 5.35 54.70
C ILE A 203 -68.60 6.18 55.76
N ALA A 204 -67.75 5.57 56.57
CA ALA A 204 -66.93 6.28 57.57
C ALA A 204 -65.89 7.20 56.91
N GLN A 205 -65.27 6.76 55.81
CA GLN A 205 -64.33 7.58 55.01
C GLN A 205 -65.01 8.79 54.38
N LEU A 206 -66.17 8.61 53.75
CA LEU A 206 -66.93 9.71 53.13
C LEU A 206 -67.42 10.74 54.15
N LYS A 207 -67.65 10.33 55.40
CA LYS A 207 -68.03 11.22 56.51
C LYS A 207 -66.86 12.00 57.12
N GLY A 208 -65.64 11.87 56.58
CA GLY A 208 -64.45 12.59 57.05
C GLY A 208 -63.83 12.04 58.34
N GLY A 209 -64.23 10.84 58.80
CA GLY A 209 -63.59 10.16 59.91
C GLY A 209 -62.25 9.55 59.50
N LYS A 210 -61.30 9.41 60.44
CA LYS A 210 -60.11 8.56 60.22
C LYS A 210 -60.61 7.15 59.90
N ALA A 211 -60.43 6.72 58.66
CA ALA A 211 -60.70 5.36 58.26
C ALA A 211 -59.87 4.42 59.15
N GLY A 212 -60.50 3.42 59.77
CA GLY A 212 -59.77 2.25 60.23
C GLY A 212 -59.10 1.53 59.06
N ALA A 213 -58.38 0.44 59.34
CA ALA A 213 -57.79 -0.39 58.29
C ALA A 213 -58.86 -0.83 57.27
N ASP A 214 -58.58 -0.68 55.97
CA ASP A 214 -59.50 -1.10 54.91
C ASP A 214 -59.65 -2.64 54.95
N PRO A 215 -60.87 -3.16 55.15
CA PRO A 215 -61.10 -4.60 55.24
C PRO A 215 -60.79 -5.34 53.93
N VAL A 216 -60.88 -4.69 52.76
CA VAL A 216 -60.47 -5.29 51.48
C VAL A 216 -58.95 -5.32 51.39
N GLN A 217 -58.26 -4.24 51.76
CA GLN A 217 -56.80 -4.21 51.87
C GLN A 217 -56.29 -5.27 52.86
N ALA A 218 -56.96 -5.45 54.00
CA ALA A 218 -56.64 -6.48 54.98
C ALA A 218 -56.81 -7.90 54.41
N ALA A 219 -57.84 -8.14 53.58
CA ALA A 219 -58.03 -9.41 52.89
C ALA A 219 -56.91 -9.70 51.87
N PHE A 220 -56.42 -8.68 51.16
CA PHE A 220 -55.23 -8.82 50.31
C PHE A 220 -53.99 -9.16 51.15
N VAL A 221 -53.71 -8.42 52.22
CA VAL A 221 -52.57 -8.68 53.11
C VAL A 221 -52.63 -10.09 53.70
N GLN A 222 -53.82 -10.56 54.08
CA GLN A 222 -54.01 -11.91 54.58
C GLN A 222 -53.71 -12.96 53.50
N PHE A 223 -54.18 -12.77 52.27
CA PHE A 223 -53.85 -13.65 51.14
C PHE A 223 -52.34 -13.78 50.93
N PHE A 224 -51.60 -12.67 50.93
CA PHE A 224 -50.14 -12.70 50.79
C PHE A 224 -49.45 -13.42 51.97
N LYS A 225 -49.94 -13.25 53.20
CA LYS A 225 -49.42 -13.96 54.38
C LYS A 225 -49.67 -15.46 54.30
N ASP A 226 -50.86 -15.86 53.88
CA ASP A 226 -51.23 -17.27 53.74
C ASP A 226 -50.44 -17.95 52.61
N LYS A 227 -50.25 -17.26 51.47
CA LYS A 227 -49.36 -17.72 50.40
C LYS A 227 -47.91 -17.83 50.85
N ALA A 228 -47.40 -16.87 51.62
CA ALA A 228 -46.04 -16.93 52.15
C ALA A 228 -45.85 -18.09 53.14
N ALA A 229 -46.85 -18.36 53.99
CA ALA A 229 -46.83 -19.49 54.90
C ALA A 229 -46.90 -20.84 54.16
N ALA A 230 -47.73 -20.93 53.10
CA ALA A 230 -47.82 -22.11 52.25
C ALA A 230 -46.52 -22.38 51.48
N ALA A 231 -45.87 -21.34 50.96
CA ALA A 231 -44.58 -21.45 50.29
C ALA A 231 -43.48 -21.92 51.25
N ALA A 232 -43.43 -21.41 52.48
CA ALA A 232 -42.48 -21.83 53.51
C ALA A 232 -42.69 -23.29 53.98
N ALA A 233 -43.91 -23.81 53.87
CA ALA A 233 -44.24 -25.19 54.21
C ALA A 233 -43.99 -26.18 53.06
N SER A 234 -43.96 -25.71 51.81
CA SER A 234 -43.71 -26.55 50.64
C SER A 234 -42.20 -26.78 50.47
N LYS A 235 -41.78 -28.05 50.44
CA LYS A 235 -40.43 -28.48 50.01
C LYS A 235 -40.40 -28.86 48.53
N ASP A 236 -41.37 -28.37 47.76
CA ASP A 236 -41.61 -28.83 46.40
C ASP A 236 -40.80 -28.00 45.42
N ASP A 237 -39.55 -28.38 45.20
CA ASP A 237 -38.64 -27.74 44.24
C ASP A 237 -39.04 -28.00 42.76
N SER A 238 -40.21 -28.61 42.50
CA SER A 238 -40.60 -29.03 41.14
C SER A 238 -40.78 -27.85 40.18
N GLU A 239 -41.37 -26.74 40.64
CA GLU A 239 -41.52 -25.52 39.82
C GLU A 239 -40.16 -24.85 39.55
N GLU A 240 -39.28 -24.77 40.55
CA GLU A 240 -37.94 -24.22 40.37
C GLU A 240 -37.08 -25.09 39.41
N LYS A 241 -37.23 -26.41 39.49
CA LYS A 241 -36.57 -27.34 38.57
C LYS A 241 -37.09 -27.20 37.14
N ALA A 242 -38.40 -27.04 36.96
CA ALA A 242 -38.99 -26.81 35.65
C ALA A 242 -38.55 -25.48 35.04
N GLN A 243 -38.48 -24.41 35.84
CA GLN A 243 -37.99 -23.09 35.42
C GLN A 243 -36.50 -23.14 35.05
N ARG A 244 -35.66 -23.82 35.84
CA ARG A 244 -34.25 -24.04 35.51
C ARG A 244 -34.08 -24.85 34.22
N ALA A 245 -34.87 -25.91 34.03
CA ALA A 245 -34.82 -26.71 32.80
C ALA A 245 -35.21 -25.91 31.55
N ALA A 246 -36.24 -25.06 31.65
CA ALA A 246 -36.66 -24.16 30.56
C ALA A 246 -35.59 -23.10 30.25
N MET A 247 -34.93 -22.55 31.27
CA MET A 247 -33.82 -21.62 31.11
C MET A 247 -32.62 -22.29 30.42
N ILE A 248 -32.23 -23.50 30.85
CA ILE A 248 -31.16 -24.29 30.22
C ILE A 248 -31.48 -24.57 28.74
N ALA A 249 -32.72 -24.94 28.42
CA ALA A 249 -33.13 -25.18 27.04
C ALA A 249 -33.02 -23.92 26.16
N LYS A 250 -33.43 -22.76 26.68
CA LYS A 250 -33.32 -21.47 25.99
C LYS A 250 -31.86 -21.05 25.77
N MET A 251 -31.03 -21.19 26.80
CA MET A 251 -29.59 -20.90 26.71
C MET A 251 -28.88 -21.82 25.71
N ASN A 252 -29.24 -23.10 25.67
CA ASN A 252 -28.71 -24.05 24.69
C ASN A 252 -29.16 -23.76 23.25
N ALA A 253 -30.38 -23.25 23.06
CA ALA A 253 -30.83 -22.81 21.74
C ALA A 253 -30.01 -21.63 21.23
N VAL A 254 -29.73 -20.66 22.10
CA VAL A 254 -28.89 -19.49 21.78
C VAL A 254 -27.43 -19.90 21.55
N ALA A 255 -26.90 -20.79 22.39
CA ALA A 255 -25.57 -21.36 22.21
C ALA A 255 -25.41 -22.05 20.83
N LYS A 256 -26.45 -22.75 20.36
CA LYS A 256 -26.46 -23.36 19.01
C LYS A 256 -26.60 -22.34 17.90
N SER A 257 -27.44 -21.32 18.05
CA SER A 257 -27.63 -20.30 17.00
C SER A 257 -26.43 -19.36 16.85
N GLU A 258 -25.74 -19.05 17.94
CA GLU A 258 -24.60 -18.13 17.96
C GLU A 258 -23.24 -18.84 17.90
N GLY A 259 -23.21 -20.18 17.83
CA GLY A 259 -21.98 -20.96 17.69
C GLY A 259 -21.07 -20.87 18.92
N PHE A 260 -21.65 -20.98 20.13
CA PHE A 260 -20.88 -20.95 21.37
C PHE A 260 -19.95 -22.16 21.46
N PHE A 261 -18.82 -21.99 22.16
CA PHE A 261 -17.84 -23.06 22.39
C PHE A 261 -18.33 -24.12 23.39
N PHE A 262 -19.48 -23.91 24.03
CA PHE A 262 -20.02 -24.77 25.07
C PHE A 262 -21.56 -24.77 25.08
N GLN A 263 -22.13 -25.84 25.61
CA GLN A 263 -23.55 -26.03 25.86
C GLN A 263 -23.73 -26.49 27.32
N PHE A 264 -24.90 -26.26 27.89
CA PHE A 264 -25.25 -26.70 29.23
C PHE A 264 -25.79 -28.13 29.24
N ASP A 265 -25.34 -28.92 30.20
CA ASP A 265 -25.95 -30.20 30.50
C ASP A 265 -27.30 -30.05 31.24
N ALA A 266 -27.96 -31.17 31.54
CA ALA A 266 -29.24 -31.17 32.24
C ALA A 266 -29.17 -30.61 33.67
N GLN A 267 -27.96 -30.45 34.21
CA GLN A 267 -27.66 -29.92 35.53
C GLN A 267 -27.24 -28.44 35.48
N GLY A 268 -27.18 -27.84 34.28
CA GLY A 268 -26.77 -26.45 34.09
C GLY A 268 -25.26 -26.25 34.16
N GLN A 269 -24.45 -27.30 34.03
CA GLN A 269 -23.00 -27.19 33.96
C GLN A 269 -22.54 -26.97 32.51
N PRO A 270 -21.61 -26.03 32.26
CA PRO A 270 -21.07 -25.81 30.93
C PRO A 270 -20.21 -27.00 30.50
N LYS A 271 -20.54 -27.56 29.34
CA LYS A 271 -19.82 -28.64 28.68
C LYS A 271 -19.35 -28.15 27.31
N MET A 272 -18.08 -28.31 27.01
CA MET A 272 -17.52 -27.91 25.72
C MET A 272 -18.28 -28.61 24.59
N ALA A 273 -18.74 -27.83 23.62
CA ALA A 273 -19.30 -28.34 22.38
C ALA A 273 -18.11 -28.78 21.54
N VAL A 274 -17.94 -30.09 21.37
CA VAL A 274 -16.97 -30.68 20.43
C VAL A 274 -17.51 -30.52 19.02
#